data_AF-A0A2I0PJN4-F1
#
_entry.id   AF-A0A2I0PJN4-F1
#
_cell.length_a   1.000
_cell.length_b   1.000
_cell.length_c   1.000
_cell.angle_alpha   90.00
_cell.angle_beta   90.00
_cell.angle_gamma   90.00
#
_symmetry.space_group_name_H-M   'P 1'
#
loop_
_entity.id
_entity.type
_entity.pdbx_description
1 polymer ?
#
loop_
_entity_poly.entity_id
_entity_poly.type
_entity_poly.pdbx_seq_one_letter_code
_entity_poly.pdbx_strand_id
1 'polypeptide(L)'
;MGIKTHAWVYPGFSYASQVAQMNIGVQLDVETYNMPAYLLEIIQMRLATMGETFSITVKPDGWDGSQNYYLLAPLCDYIVPQLYVGEYDVGITGLTNKVKKYTQFFNFIFPDKIVAGLETYQSDKNPTPKNASTISAEIKAVQPYTHGVILFRYGLSNFNGVE
;
A
#
# COMPACT_ATOMS: atom_id res chain seq x y z
N MET A 1 -10.44 -7.01 -14.75
CA MET A 1 -9.27 -6.23 -14.32
C MET A 1 -8.12 -7.21 -14.13
N GLY A 2 -6.93 -6.91 -14.66
CA GLY A 2 -5.74 -7.77 -14.55
C GLY A 2 -4.78 -7.29 -13.46
N ILE A 3 -3.75 -8.09 -13.18
CA ILE A 3 -2.63 -7.71 -12.31
C ILE A 3 -1.90 -6.51 -12.95
N LYS A 4 -1.71 -5.44 -12.17
CA LYS A 4 -0.87 -4.30 -12.55
C LYS A 4 0.39 -4.30 -11.70
N THR A 5 1.53 -4.06 -12.33
CA THR A 5 2.80 -3.91 -11.64
C THR A 5 3.06 -2.44 -11.33
N HIS A 6 3.68 -2.21 -10.18
CA HIS A 6 4.13 -0.89 -9.75
C HIS A 6 5.63 -0.97 -9.45
N ALA A 7 6.38 0.06 -9.84
CA ALA A 7 7.74 0.24 -9.35
C ALA A 7 7.68 0.67 -7.89
N TRP A 8 8.21 -0.18 -7.01
CA TRP A 8 8.40 0.14 -5.62
C TRP A 8 9.70 0.94 -5.45
N VAL A 9 9.59 2.17 -4.94
CA VAL A 9 10.68 3.14 -4.89
C VAL A 9 10.74 3.83 -3.54
N TYR A 10 11.91 4.37 -3.20
CA TYR A 10 12.13 5.12 -1.96
C TYR A 10 12.28 6.62 -2.20
N PRO A 11 12.16 7.44 -1.15
CA PRO A 11 12.58 8.83 -1.18
C PRO A 11 14.00 8.99 -1.75
N GLY A 12 14.18 9.95 -2.65
CA GLY A 12 15.38 10.20 -3.45
C GLY A 12 15.36 9.58 -4.85
N PHE A 13 14.33 8.82 -5.24
CA PHE A 13 14.26 8.18 -6.55
C PHE A 13 14.04 9.20 -7.69
N SER A 14 15.00 9.27 -8.62
CA SER A 14 15.04 10.29 -9.68
C SER A 14 14.51 9.84 -11.04
N TYR A 15 14.08 8.57 -11.19
CA TYR A 15 13.67 8.01 -12.48
C TYR A 15 12.15 7.80 -12.62
N ALA A 16 11.34 8.51 -11.82
CA ALA A 16 9.89 8.32 -11.77
C ALA A 16 9.19 8.59 -13.11
N SER A 17 9.65 9.58 -13.88
CA SER A 17 9.08 9.89 -15.20
C SER A 17 9.41 8.82 -16.25
N GLN A 18 10.60 8.23 -16.20
CA GLN A 18 10.99 7.12 -17.07
C GLN A 18 10.15 5.87 -16.78
N VAL A 19 9.88 5.59 -15.50
CA VAL A 19 8.98 4.49 -15.12
C VAL A 19 7.56 4.74 -15.65
N ALA A 20 7.04 5.96 -15.49
CA ALA A 20 5.71 6.31 -16.00
C ALA A 20 5.63 6.19 -17.53
N GLN A 21 6.69 6.58 -18.27
CA GLN A 21 6.78 6.41 -19.73
C GLN A 21 6.72 4.94 -20.19
N MET A 22 7.01 3.99 -19.29
CA MET A 22 6.85 2.55 -19.55
C MET A 22 5.42 2.05 -19.28
N ASN A 23 4.48 2.94 -18.93
CA ASN A 23 3.13 2.63 -18.45
C ASN A 23 3.14 1.74 -17.19
N ILE A 24 4.08 2.02 -16.28
CA ILE A 24 4.22 1.33 -15.00
C ILE A 24 3.87 2.34 -13.90
N GLY A 25 2.99 1.95 -12.98
CA GLY A 25 2.65 2.76 -11.83
C GLY A 25 3.83 2.90 -10.86
N VAL A 26 3.85 3.95 -10.04
CA VAL A 26 4.88 4.16 -9.02
C VAL A 26 4.25 4.03 -7.63
N GLN A 27 4.88 3.22 -6.79
CA GLN A 27 4.57 3.06 -5.37
C GLN A 27 5.73 3.65 -4.56
N LEU A 28 5.57 4.87 -4.05
CA LEU A 28 6.58 5.53 -3.22
C LEU A 28 6.47 5.06 -1.77
N ASP A 29 7.56 4.55 -1.22
CA ASP A 29 7.61 3.96 0.09
C ASP A 29 8.02 4.96 1.18
N VAL A 30 7.03 5.54 1.87
CA VAL A 30 7.24 6.57 2.88
C VAL A 30 6.77 6.08 4.24
N GLU A 31 7.52 5.14 4.82
CA GLU A 31 7.21 4.48 6.10
C GLU A 31 7.60 5.33 7.33
N THR A 32 7.21 6.60 7.38
CA THR A 32 7.63 7.52 8.44
C THR A 32 6.46 8.20 9.14
N TYR A 33 6.62 8.55 10.42
CA TYR A 33 5.66 9.39 11.15
C TYR A 33 5.81 10.88 10.85
N ASN A 34 6.82 11.28 10.06
CA ASN A 34 7.05 12.65 9.64
C ASN A 34 6.72 12.86 8.15
N MET A 35 5.53 12.42 7.73
CA MET A 35 5.05 12.62 6.37
C MET A 35 5.18 14.07 5.85
N PRO A 36 4.96 15.14 6.66
CA PRO A 36 5.15 16.51 6.21
C PRO A 36 6.54 16.82 5.64
N ALA A 37 7.60 16.16 6.14
CA ALA A 37 8.97 16.38 5.65
C ALA A 37 9.17 15.90 4.20
N TYR A 38 8.30 15.03 3.69
CA TYR A 38 8.39 14.44 2.34
C TYR A 38 7.43 15.09 1.35
N LEU A 39 6.63 16.09 1.73
CA LEU A 39 5.59 16.66 0.86
C LEU A 39 6.13 17.21 -0.46
N LEU A 40 7.26 17.92 -0.44
CA LEU A 40 7.85 18.46 -1.65
C LEU A 40 8.23 17.34 -2.63
N GLU A 41 8.78 16.25 -2.10
CA GLU A 41 9.15 15.10 -2.91
C GLU A 41 7.92 14.35 -3.44
N ILE A 42 6.90 14.16 -2.60
CA ILE A 42 5.63 13.54 -2.99
C ILE A 42 4.98 14.33 -4.14
N ILE A 43 4.99 15.67 -4.06
CA ILE A 43 4.49 16.55 -5.12
C ILE A 43 5.30 16.36 -6.40
N GLN A 44 6.63 16.37 -6.31
CA GLN A 44 7.51 16.17 -7.46
C GLN A 44 7.26 14.80 -8.12
N MET A 45 7.09 13.75 -7.32
CA MET A 45 6.84 12.41 -7.83
C MET A 45 5.48 12.29 -8.48
N ARG A 46 4.44 12.90 -7.89
CA ARG A 46 3.11 12.99 -8.52
C ARG A 46 3.17 13.71 -9.86
N LEU A 47 3.91 14.80 -9.96
CA LEU A 47 4.10 15.54 -11.21
C LEU A 47 4.85 14.70 -12.25
N ALA A 48 5.91 14.01 -11.84
CA ALA A 48 6.72 13.15 -12.70
C ALA A 48 5.95 11.93 -13.24
N THR A 49 4.91 11.50 -12.51
CA THR A 49 4.11 10.30 -12.82
C THR A 49 2.71 10.63 -13.34
N MET A 50 2.45 11.90 -13.69
CA MET A 50 1.15 12.31 -14.23
C MET A 50 0.76 11.46 -15.44
N GLY A 51 -0.46 10.91 -15.40
CA GLY A 51 -0.99 10.01 -16.42
C GLY A 51 -0.93 8.53 -16.02
N GLU A 52 -0.08 8.18 -15.05
CA GLU A 52 0.03 6.84 -14.50
C GLU A 52 -0.39 6.79 -13.02
N THR A 53 -0.61 5.58 -12.50
CA THR A 53 -0.95 5.39 -11.09
C THR A 53 0.23 5.80 -10.21
N PHE A 54 0.00 6.73 -9.30
CA PHE A 54 0.93 7.07 -8.23
C PHE A 54 0.30 6.78 -6.87
N SER A 55 0.94 5.92 -6.11
CA SER A 55 0.48 5.49 -4.80
C SER A 55 1.60 5.60 -3.77
N ILE A 56 1.22 5.78 -2.51
CA ILE A 56 2.17 6.02 -1.42
C ILE A 56 1.98 4.93 -0.37
N THR A 57 3.04 4.17 -0.11
CA THR A 57 3.07 3.24 1.03
C THR A 57 3.30 4.05 2.29
N VAL A 58 2.55 3.72 3.31
CA VAL A 58 2.55 4.41 4.60
C VAL A 58 2.33 3.40 5.70
N LYS A 59 2.68 3.76 6.93
CA LYS A 59 2.18 3.01 8.09
C LYS A 59 0.66 3.23 8.21
N PRO A 60 -0.09 2.32 8.83
CA PRO A 60 -1.50 2.58 9.15
C PRO A 60 -1.64 3.74 10.13
N ASP A 61 -2.37 4.78 9.74
CA ASP A 61 -2.67 5.92 10.63
C ASP A 61 -3.41 5.46 11.90
N GLY A 62 -2.95 5.95 13.05
CA GLY A 62 -3.55 5.69 14.36
C GLY A 62 -3.10 4.40 15.05
N TRP A 63 -2.29 3.54 14.40
CA TRP A 63 -1.75 2.35 15.08
C TRP A 63 -0.57 2.72 15.97
N ASP A 64 0.36 3.53 15.44
CA ASP A 64 1.58 3.93 16.13
C ASP A 64 1.89 5.43 15.95
N GLY A 65 0.90 6.19 15.49
CA GLY A 65 0.97 7.64 15.31
C GLY A 65 0.11 8.10 14.13
N SER A 66 -0.11 9.42 14.01
CA SER A 66 -0.72 9.95 12.79
C SER A 66 0.30 9.96 11.64
N GLN A 67 -0.22 9.68 10.45
CA GLN A 67 0.48 9.66 9.17
C GLN A 67 -0.01 10.82 8.28
N ASN A 68 -0.86 11.70 8.80
CA ASN A 68 -1.35 12.89 8.12
C ASN A 68 -1.94 12.61 6.72
N TYR A 69 -2.79 11.59 6.60
CA TYR A 69 -3.36 11.16 5.31
C TYR A 69 -4.09 12.26 4.55
N TYR A 70 -4.64 13.24 5.27
CA TYR A 70 -5.27 14.43 4.67
C TYR A 70 -4.31 15.26 3.81
N LEU A 71 -3.00 15.23 4.09
CA LEU A 71 -1.98 15.88 3.26
C LEU A 71 -1.66 15.04 2.01
N LEU A 72 -1.81 13.72 2.09
CA LEU A 72 -1.43 12.78 1.04
C LEU A 72 -2.55 12.54 0.02
N ALA A 73 -3.80 12.49 0.48
CA ALA A 73 -4.97 12.19 -0.33
C ALA A 73 -5.08 13.02 -1.62
N PRO A 74 -4.78 14.35 -1.64
CA PRO A 74 -4.82 15.12 -2.87
C PRO A 74 -3.59 14.92 -3.78
N LEU A 75 -2.54 14.25 -3.31
CA LEU A 75 -1.24 14.14 -3.98
C LEU A 75 -0.96 12.76 -4.57
N CYS A 76 -1.85 11.78 -4.39
CA CYS A 76 -1.70 10.43 -4.92
C CYS A 76 -3.06 9.87 -5.38
N ASP A 77 -3.03 8.83 -6.20
CA ASP A 77 -4.23 8.06 -6.55
C ASP A 77 -4.66 7.20 -5.36
N TYR A 78 -3.71 6.51 -4.73
CA TYR A 78 -3.98 5.63 -3.59
C TYR A 78 -3.00 5.83 -2.43
N ILE A 79 -3.55 5.75 -1.22
CA ILE A 79 -2.80 5.61 0.02
C ILE A 79 -2.79 4.13 0.39
N VAL A 80 -1.61 3.59 0.63
CA VAL A 80 -1.38 2.15 0.80
C VAL A 80 -0.83 1.87 2.19
N PRO A 81 -1.69 1.77 3.22
CA PRO A 81 -1.27 1.31 4.54
C PRO A 81 -0.69 -0.11 4.46
N GLN A 82 0.46 -0.30 5.10
CA GLN A 82 1.04 -1.61 5.31
C GLN A 82 0.22 -2.36 6.34
N LEU A 83 -0.55 -3.35 5.92
CA LEU A 83 -1.38 -4.19 6.78
C LEU A 83 -0.74 -5.57 6.94
N TYR A 84 0.55 -5.58 7.28
CA TYR A 84 1.40 -6.77 7.32
C TYR A 84 1.15 -7.59 8.59
N VAL A 85 0.43 -8.70 8.43
CA VAL A 85 0.05 -9.61 9.54
C VAL A 85 1.24 -10.01 10.42
N GLY A 86 2.37 -10.36 9.81
CA GLY A 86 3.58 -10.81 10.51
C GLY A 86 4.32 -9.72 11.26
N GLU A 87 4.22 -8.47 10.81
CA GLU A 87 4.83 -7.31 11.49
C GLU A 87 3.99 -6.86 12.70
N TYR A 88 2.67 -7.02 12.61
CA TYR A 88 1.75 -6.55 13.64
C TYR A 88 1.25 -7.66 14.57
N ASP A 89 1.75 -8.89 14.42
CA ASP A 89 1.37 -10.09 15.18
C ASP A 89 -0.15 -10.27 15.29
N VAL A 90 -0.86 -10.07 14.18
CA VAL A 90 -2.33 -10.16 14.11
C VAL A 90 -2.78 -11.23 13.14
N GLY A 91 -3.50 -12.24 13.63
CA GLY A 91 -4.19 -13.19 12.74
C GLY A 91 -5.28 -12.53 11.87
N ILE A 92 -5.86 -13.30 10.93
CA ILE A 92 -6.87 -12.83 9.97
C ILE A 92 -8.04 -12.08 10.61
N THR A 93 -8.56 -12.55 11.75
CA THR A 93 -9.63 -11.85 12.49
C THR A 93 -9.18 -10.49 13.00
N GLY A 94 -7.93 -10.40 13.49
CA GLY A 94 -7.33 -9.14 13.94
C GLY A 94 -7.14 -8.16 12.78
N LEU A 95 -6.63 -8.65 11.64
CA LEU A 95 -6.52 -7.87 10.41
C LEU A 95 -7.87 -7.32 9.97
N THR A 96 -8.91 -8.17 9.90
CA THR A 96 -10.28 -7.80 9.51
C THR A 96 -10.84 -6.69 10.41
N ASN A 97 -10.68 -6.83 11.72
CA ASN A 97 -11.19 -5.86 12.68
C ASN A 97 -10.44 -4.53 12.58
N LYS A 98 -9.11 -4.58 12.44
CA LYS A 98 -8.29 -3.38 12.30
C LYS A 98 -8.61 -2.64 11.01
N VAL A 99 -8.63 -3.31 9.85
CA VAL A 99 -8.92 -2.67 8.56
C VAL A 99 -10.34 -2.09 8.53
N LYS A 100 -11.33 -2.80 9.08
CA LYS A 100 -12.71 -2.29 9.18
C LYS A 100 -12.77 -1.01 9.99
N LYS A 101 -12.21 -1.01 11.21
CA LYS A 101 -12.21 0.19 12.08
C LYS A 101 -11.47 1.35 11.43
N TYR A 102 -10.35 1.05 10.81
CA TYR A 102 -9.47 1.99 10.18
C TYR A 102 -10.11 2.68 8.96
N THR A 103 -10.65 1.89 8.03
CA THR A 103 -11.24 2.39 6.79
C THR A 103 -12.61 3.04 6.99
N GLN A 104 -13.35 2.71 8.04
CA GLN A 104 -14.63 3.37 8.35
C GLN A 104 -14.51 4.90 8.40
N PHE A 105 -13.42 5.40 9.01
CA PHE A 105 -13.16 6.84 9.08
C PHE A 105 -12.60 7.37 7.76
N PHE A 106 -11.56 6.74 7.22
CA PHE A 106 -10.87 7.26 6.04
C PHE A 106 -11.66 7.14 4.74
N ASN A 107 -12.47 6.10 4.55
CA ASN A 107 -13.32 5.99 3.36
C ASN A 107 -14.44 7.05 3.37
N PHE A 108 -14.84 7.55 4.54
CA PHE A 108 -15.80 8.66 4.63
C PHE A 108 -15.17 9.99 4.18
N ILE A 109 -13.90 10.24 4.55
CA ILE A 109 -13.20 11.50 4.24
C ILE A 109 -12.55 11.46 2.85
N PHE A 110 -12.02 10.30 2.46
CA PHE A 110 -11.26 10.03 1.24
C PHE A 110 -11.84 8.80 0.54
N PRO A 111 -13.03 8.91 -0.07
CA PRO A 111 -13.65 7.79 -0.77
C PRO A 111 -12.70 7.24 -1.83
N ASP A 112 -12.63 5.90 -1.91
CA ASP A 112 -11.83 5.15 -2.88
C ASP A 112 -10.30 5.36 -2.84
N LYS A 113 -9.76 6.06 -1.83
CA LYS A 113 -8.31 6.31 -1.72
C LYS A 113 -7.51 5.18 -1.08
N ILE A 114 -8.13 4.37 -0.23
CA ILE A 114 -7.39 3.38 0.57
C ILE A 114 -7.29 2.06 -0.18
N VAL A 115 -6.06 1.61 -0.42
CA VAL A 115 -5.73 0.29 -0.98
C VAL A 115 -4.91 -0.47 0.05
N ALA A 116 -5.27 -1.72 0.37
CA ALA A 116 -4.53 -2.49 1.37
C ALA A 116 -3.16 -2.92 0.82
N GLY A 117 -2.07 -2.61 1.52
CA GLY A 117 -0.77 -3.24 1.29
C GLY A 117 -0.67 -4.53 2.10
N LEU A 118 -0.51 -5.67 1.44
CA LEU A 118 -0.33 -6.97 2.09
C LEU A 118 1.02 -7.57 1.74
N GLU A 119 1.65 -8.23 2.70
CA GLU A 119 2.91 -8.92 2.48
C GLU A 119 2.68 -10.33 1.89
N THR A 120 3.55 -10.77 0.99
CA THR A 120 3.53 -12.10 0.34
C THR A 120 4.45 -13.11 1.05
N TYR A 121 5.07 -12.72 2.16
CA TYR A 121 6.02 -13.48 2.96
C TYR A 121 5.65 -13.34 4.45
N GLN A 122 6.22 -14.17 5.33
CA GLN A 122 5.75 -14.27 6.71
C GLN A 122 5.99 -12.99 7.52
N SER A 123 7.17 -12.36 7.40
CA SER A 123 7.51 -11.07 8.01
C SER A 123 8.90 -10.61 7.51
N ASP A 124 9.31 -9.37 7.77
CA ASP A 124 10.65 -8.86 7.43
C ASP A 124 11.75 -9.64 8.16
N LYS A 125 11.46 -10.13 9.36
CA LYS A 125 12.34 -11.02 10.13
C LYS A 125 12.31 -12.47 9.65
N ASN A 126 11.29 -12.86 8.89
CA ASN A 126 11.11 -14.20 8.33
C ASN A 126 10.62 -14.10 6.87
N PRO A 127 11.53 -13.95 5.90
CA PRO A 127 11.17 -13.76 4.49
C PRO A 127 10.66 -15.04 3.81
N THR A 128 10.27 -16.06 4.58
CA THR A 128 9.64 -17.28 4.05
C THR A 128 8.35 -16.90 3.31
N PRO A 129 8.16 -17.34 2.05
CA PRO A 129 6.94 -17.03 1.30
C PRO A 129 5.67 -17.55 1.98
N LYS A 130 4.61 -16.74 1.95
CA LYS A 130 3.25 -17.19 2.28
C LYS A 130 2.73 -18.06 1.14
N ASN A 131 1.95 -19.08 1.48
CA ASN A 131 1.27 -19.89 0.48
C ASN A 131 0.06 -19.12 -0.09
N ALA A 132 -0.46 -19.59 -1.23
CA ALA A 132 -1.56 -18.93 -1.93
C ALA A 132 -2.85 -18.84 -1.10
N SER A 133 -3.15 -19.86 -0.27
CA SER A 133 -4.33 -19.85 0.60
C SER A 133 -4.26 -18.78 1.68
N THR A 134 -3.08 -18.55 2.27
CA THR A 134 -2.86 -17.48 3.27
C THR A 134 -3.05 -16.12 2.63
N ILE A 135 -2.41 -15.86 1.49
CA ILE A 135 -2.54 -14.59 0.76
C ILE A 135 -4.01 -14.35 0.35
N SER A 136 -4.69 -15.38 -0.16
CA SER A 136 -6.11 -15.28 -0.52
C SER A 136 -7.02 -14.97 0.67
N ALA A 137 -6.73 -15.54 1.85
CA ALA A 137 -7.47 -15.26 3.07
C ALA A 137 -7.27 -13.81 3.54
N GLU A 138 -6.04 -13.29 3.45
CA GLU A 138 -5.74 -11.89 3.79
C GLU A 138 -6.43 -10.92 2.81
N ILE A 139 -6.40 -11.21 1.50
CA ILE A 139 -7.13 -10.42 0.49
C ILE A 139 -8.62 -10.36 0.82
N LYS A 140 -9.25 -11.51 1.09
CA LYS A 140 -10.68 -11.59 1.44
C LYS A 140 -11.02 -10.84 2.73
N ALA A 141 -10.09 -10.77 3.67
CA ALA A 141 -10.27 -10.06 4.92
C ALA A 141 -10.32 -8.53 4.76
N VAL A 142 -9.55 -7.98 3.81
CA VAL A 142 -9.43 -6.52 3.61
C VAL A 142 -10.30 -5.97 2.49
N GLN A 143 -10.54 -6.77 1.44
CA GLN A 143 -11.23 -6.34 0.22
C GLN A 143 -12.60 -5.68 0.44
N PRO A 144 -13.46 -6.10 1.39
CA PRO A 144 -14.74 -5.42 1.62
C PRO A 144 -14.61 -3.98 2.14
N TYR A 145 -13.42 -3.59 2.57
CA TYR A 145 -13.16 -2.35 3.31
C TYR A 145 -12.21 -1.40 2.56
N THR A 146 -11.53 -1.87 1.52
CA THR A 146 -10.57 -1.09 0.73
C THR A 146 -10.97 -1.04 -0.74
N HIS A 147 -10.49 -0.04 -1.47
CA HIS A 147 -10.71 0.08 -2.91
C HIS A 147 -10.02 -1.06 -3.70
N GLY A 148 -8.93 -1.59 -3.14
CA GLY A 148 -8.18 -2.70 -3.74
C GLY A 148 -7.12 -3.24 -2.80
N VAL A 149 -6.23 -4.05 -3.36
CA VAL A 149 -5.09 -4.66 -2.67
C VAL A 149 -3.84 -4.55 -3.53
N ILE A 150 -2.72 -4.20 -2.91
CA ILE A 150 -1.36 -4.31 -3.46
C ILE A 150 -0.62 -5.38 -2.66
N LEU A 151 0.07 -6.28 -3.37
CA LEU A 151 0.85 -7.36 -2.78
C LEU A 151 2.34 -7.04 -2.84
N PHE A 152 3.00 -7.11 -1.70
CA PHE A 152 4.42 -6.83 -1.52
C PHE A 152 5.15 -8.05 -0.96
N ARG A 153 6.20 -8.63 -1.54
CA ARG A 153 6.93 -8.27 -2.76
C ARG A 153 6.66 -9.33 -3.83
N TYR A 154 6.53 -8.86 -5.07
CA TYR A 154 6.39 -9.76 -6.23
C TYR A 154 7.57 -10.73 -6.32
N GLY A 155 7.28 -11.99 -6.69
CA GLY A 155 8.29 -13.02 -6.93
C GLY A 155 8.77 -13.79 -5.70
N LEU A 156 8.34 -13.44 -4.48
CA LEU A 156 8.60 -14.25 -3.29
C LEU A 156 7.60 -15.40 -3.15
N SER A 157 6.30 -15.13 -3.35
CA SER A 157 5.26 -16.16 -3.34
C SER A 157 4.90 -16.61 -4.76
N ASN A 158 4.51 -17.87 -4.89
CA ASN A 158 3.94 -18.43 -6.13
C ASN A 158 2.45 -18.05 -6.28
N PHE A 159 2.05 -16.86 -5.82
CA PHE A 159 0.66 -16.41 -5.90
C PHE A 159 0.37 -15.86 -7.30
N ASN A 160 -0.55 -16.52 -8.02
CA ASN A 160 -0.88 -16.18 -9.40
C ASN A 160 -2.24 -15.44 -9.55
N GLY A 161 -2.83 -14.99 -8.44
CA GLY A 161 -4.13 -14.32 -8.42
C GLY A 161 -5.19 -15.05 -7.59
N VAL A 162 -6.32 -14.38 -7.35
CA VAL A 162 -7.53 -14.97 -6.77
C VAL A 162 -8.38 -15.51 -7.91
N GLU A 163 -8.78 -16.78 -7.84
CA GLU A 163 -9.79 -17.38 -8.74
C GLU A 163 -11.16 -16.73 -8.58
#